data_AF-A0A960CZ68-F1
#
_entry.id   AF-A0A960CZ68-F1
#
_cell.length_a   1.000
_cell.length_b   1.000
_cell.length_c   1.000
_cell.angle_alpha   90.00
_cell.angle_beta   90.00
_cell.angle_gamma   90.00
#
_symmetry.space_group_name_H-M   'P 1'
#
loop_
_entity.id
_entity.type
_entity.pdbx_description
1 polymer ?
#
loop_
_entity_poly.entity_id
_entity_poly.type
_entity_poly.pdbx_seq_one_letter_code
_entity_poly.pdbx_strand_id
1 'polypeptide(L)'
;PLIDGGTVRLPRLIGHGRAMDMILTGRAVAADEALAIGLADRVVPNGQARRAAEELAAELAALPQGCMRSDRLSALHQWGHSEAEAMDFEFGSLSAVSAESLEGAQRFAKGAGRHGSKA
;
A
#
# COMPACT_ATOMS: atom_id res chain seq x y z
N PRO A 1 14.19 11.04 20.98
CA PRO A 1 12.84 10.45 21.16
C PRO A 1 12.19 10.30 19.78
N LEU A 2 11.46 9.20 19.50
CA LEU A 2 10.78 8.98 18.21
C LEU A 2 9.50 9.84 18.15
N ILE A 3 9.63 11.13 17.82
CA ILE A 3 8.53 12.11 17.84
C ILE A 3 7.87 12.34 16.47
N ASP A 4 8.38 11.73 15.41
CA ASP A 4 7.84 11.89 14.04
C ASP A 4 6.81 10.81 13.68
N GLY A 5 6.20 10.17 14.69
CA GLY A 5 5.18 9.13 14.54
C GLY A 5 5.73 7.70 14.45
N GLY A 6 7.01 7.47 14.71
CA GLY A 6 7.62 6.12 14.68
C GLY A 6 6.97 5.15 15.67
N THR A 7 6.61 5.61 16.87
CA THR A 7 5.90 4.82 17.89
C THR A 7 4.46 4.48 17.51
N VAL A 8 3.88 5.16 16.52
CA VAL A 8 2.53 4.90 16.00
C VAL A 8 2.58 3.98 14.79
N ARG A 9 3.46 4.27 13.82
CA ARG A 9 3.48 3.55 12.54
C ARG A 9 4.19 2.22 12.61
N LEU A 10 5.32 2.12 13.31
CA LEU A 10 6.12 0.90 13.34
C LEU A 10 5.34 -0.31 13.88
N PRO A 11 4.61 -0.22 15.01
CA PRO A 11 3.79 -1.34 15.49
C PRO A 11 2.67 -1.76 14.53
N ARG A 12 2.09 -0.81 13.77
CA ARG A 12 1.03 -1.08 12.79
C ARG A 12 1.57 -1.80 11.54
N LEU A 13 2.83 -1.55 11.19
CA LEU A 13 3.47 -2.15 10.01
C LEU A 13 4.04 -3.55 10.31
N ILE A 14 4.78 -3.70 11.41
CA ILE A 14 5.57 -4.92 11.66
C ILE A 14 5.13 -5.70 12.91
N GLY A 15 4.04 -5.27 13.54
CA GLY A 15 3.53 -5.85 14.79
C GLY A 15 4.23 -5.29 16.03
N HIS A 16 3.50 -5.32 17.16
CA HIS A 16 3.92 -4.67 18.40
C HIS A 16 5.23 -5.22 18.98
N GLY A 17 5.42 -6.56 19.00
CA GLY A 17 6.60 -7.18 19.59
C GLY A 17 7.91 -6.78 18.89
N ARG A 18 7.94 -6.86 17.56
CA ARG A 18 9.12 -6.47 16.76
C ARG A 18 9.40 -4.98 16.84
N ALA A 19 8.34 -4.17 16.85
CA ALA A 19 8.47 -2.73 17.05
C ALA A 19 9.08 -2.39 18.41
N MET A 20 8.69 -3.09 19.49
CA MET A 20 9.26 -2.87 20.82
C MET A 20 10.73 -3.25 20.92
N ASP A 21 11.14 -4.38 20.32
CA ASP A 21 12.57 -4.72 20.22
C ASP A 21 13.37 -3.58 19.58
N MET A 22 12.97 -3.12 18.41
CA MET A 22 13.66 -2.03 17.71
C MET A 22 13.63 -0.69 18.48
N ILE A 23 12.48 -0.31 19.05
CA ILE A 23 12.31 0.96 19.76
C ILE A 23 13.14 1.01 21.05
N LEU A 24 13.20 -0.10 21.79
CA LEU A 24 13.91 -0.17 23.06
C LEU A 24 15.42 -0.32 22.88
N THR A 25 15.85 -1.13 21.90
CA THR A 25 17.27 -1.44 21.71
C THR A 25 17.98 -0.47 20.78
N GLY A 26 17.26 0.15 19.84
CA GLY A 26 17.86 0.97 18.77
C GLY A 26 18.81 0.17 17.87
N ARG A 27 18.72 -1.17 17.85
CA ARG A 27 19.62 -2.02 17.07
C ARG A 27 19.47 -1.77 15.57
N ALA A 28 20.55 -2.02 14.83
CA ALA A 28 20.48 -2.08 13.38
C ALA A 28 19.63 -3.28 12.91
N VAL A 29 18.90 -3.09 11.82
CA VAL A 29 18.13 -4.13 11.13
C VAL A 29 18.66 -4.22 9.71
N ALA A 30 19.17 -5.38 9.32
CA ALA A 30 19.69 -5.62 7.98
C ALA A 30 18.55 -5.82 6.97
N ALA A 31 18.85 -5.69 5.68
CA ALA A 31 17.83 -5.68 4.62
C ALA A 31 17.04 -7.01 4.51
N ASP A 32 17.72 -8.14 4.72
CA ASP A 32 17.12 -9.47 4.74
C ASP A 32 16.15 -9.66 5.91
N GLU A 33 16.54 -9.23 7.11
CA GLU A 33 15.66 -9.20 8.28
C GLU A 33 14.48 -8.25 8.05
N ALA A 34 14.75 -7.03 7.54
CA ALA A 34 13.72 -6.04 7.25
C ALA A 34 12.65 -6.60 6.31
N LEU A 35 13.05 -7.36 5.29
CA LEU A 35 12.13 -8.05 4.39
C LEU A 35 11.34 -9.15 5.12
N ALA A 36 12.02 -9.99 5.90
CA ALA A 36 11.39 -11.10 6.62
C ALA A 36 10.34 -10.64 7.64
N ILE A 37 10.49 -9.44 8.21
CA ILE A 37 9.56 -8.89 9.20
C ILE A 37 8.51 -7.94 8.61
N GLY A 38 8.57 -7.64 7.32
CA GLY A 38 7.66 -6.69 6.65
C GLY A 38 8.00 -5.22 6.88
N LEU A 39 9.22 -4.90 7.32
CA LEU A 39 9.72 -3.52 7.42
C LEU A 39 10.11 -2.97 6.03
N ALA A 40 10.58 -3.85 5.14
CA ALA A 40 10.83 -3.55 3.73
C ALA A 40 9.99 -4.48 2.86
N ASP A 41 9.37 -3.95 1.81
CA ASP A 41 8.56 -4.76 0.89
C ASP A 41 9.41 -5.50 -0.16
N ARG A 42 10.60 -4.96 -0.46
CA ARG A 42 11.51 -5.48 -1.50
C ARG A 42 12.97 -5.22 -1.12
N VAL A 43 13.85 -6.15 -1.53
CA VAL A 43 15.31 -6.01 -1.41
C VAL A 43 15.92 -6.15 -2.80
N VAL A 44 16.84 -5.25 -3.14
CA VAL A 44 17.51 -5.20 -4.44
C VAL A 44 19.02 -5.03 -4.25
N PRO A 45 19.84 -5.35 -5.26
CA PRO A 45 21.28 -5.13 -5.18
C PRO A 45 21.65 -3.66 -4.93
N ASN A 46 22.84 -3.46 -4.37
CA ASN A 46 23.38 -2.12 -4.12
C ASN A 46 23.37 -1.26 -5.39
N GLY A 47 22.94 -0.01 -5.25
CA GLY A 47 22.82 0.96 -6.35
C GLY A 47 21.53 0.87 -7.17
N GLN A 48 20.65 -0.12 -6.94
CA GLN A 48 19.44 -0.32 -7.75
C GLN A 48 18.14 0.20 -7.11
N ALA A 49 18.16 0.62 -5.84
CA ALA A 49 16.96 1.00 -5.09
C ALA A 49 16.11 2.07 -5.80
N ARG A 50 16.75 3.14 -6.30
CA ARG A 50 16.05 4.22 -7.02
C ARG A 50 15.34 3.71 -8.26
N ARG A 51 16.06 2.96 -9.10
CA ARG A 51 15.52 2.41 -10.35
C ARG A 51 14.34 1.49 -10.08
N ALA A 52 14.48 0.56 -9.15
CA ALA A 52 13.40 -0.37 -8.79
C ALA A 52 12.16 0.37 -8.22
N ALA A 53 12.37 1.43 -7.45
CA ALA A 53 11.29 2.27 -6.93
C ALA A 53 10.59 3.06 -8.05
N GLU A 54 11.33 3.63 -9.00
CA GLU A 54 10.77 4.34 -10.16
C GLU A 54 10.00 3.39 -11.09
N GLU A 55 10.50 2.17 -11.31
CA GLU A 55 9.81 1.12 -12.06
C GLU A 55 8.47 0.73 -11.40
N LEU A 56 8.47 0.48 -10.08
CA LEU A 56 7.24 0.20 -9.34
C LEU A 56 6.27 1.39 -9.36
N ALA A 57 6.77 2.62 -9.23
CA ALA A 57 5.93 3.81 -9.28
C ALA A 57 5.27 3.96 -10.65
N ALA A 58 5.99 3.67 -11.73
CA ALA A 58 5.44 3.68 -13.09
C ALA A 58 4.35 2.60 -13.27
N GLU A 59 4.56 1.40 -12.72
CA GLU A 59 3.54 0.34 -12.72
C GLU A 59 2.26 0.78 -11.98
N LEU A 60 2.40 1.34 -10.78
CA LEU A 60 1.25 1.83 -9.98
C LEU A 60 0.56 3.03 -10.65
N ALA A 61 1.31 3.90 -11.31
CA ALA A 61 0.75 5.06 -12.02
C ALA A 61 -0.08 4.67 -13.25
N ALA A 62 0.17 3.49 -13.82
CA ALA A 62 -0.60 2.95 -14.95
C ALA A 62 -1.91 2.27 -14.52
N LEU A 63 -2.13 2.02 -13.22
CA LEU A 63 -3.35 1.43 -12.69
C LEU A 63 -4.51 2.43 -12.65
N PRO A 64 -5.78 1.96 -12.61
CA PRO A 64 -6.95 2.79 -12.32
C PRO A 64 -6.75 3.61 -11.04
N GLN A 65 -6.55 4.91 -11.19
CA GLN A 65 -6.06 5.78 -10.12
C GLN A 65 -7.13 6.06 -9.07
N GLY A 66 -8.41 6.17 -9.47
CA GLY A 66 -9.50 6.39 -8.52
C GLY A 66 -9.62 5.22 -7.56
N CYS A 67 -9.68 4.00 -8.12
CA CYS A 67 -9.75 2.75 -7.38
C CYS A 67 -8.57 2.57 -6.43
N MET A 68 -7.34 2.57 -6.97
CA MET A 68 -6.13 2.36 -6.16
C MET A 68 -6.00 3.38 -5.01
N ARG A 69 -6.37 4.65 -5.24
CA ARG A 69 -6.29 5.69 -4.20
C ARG A 69 -7.36 5.51 -3.13
N SER A 70 -8.57 5.09 -3.50
CA SER A 70 -9.65 4.85 -2.54
C SER A 70 -9.32 3.68 -1.63
N ASP A 71 -8.86 2.57 -2.19
CA ASP A 71 -8.44 1.39 -1.43
C ASP A 71 -7.31 1.74 -0.47
N ARG A 72 -6.30 2.48 -0.94
CA ARG A 72 -5.19 2.95 -0.11
C ARG A 72 -5.67 3.81 1.05
N LEU A 73 -6.60 4.74 0.82
CA LEU A 73 -7.13 5.60 1.87
C LEU A 73 -7.94 4.80 2.88
N SER A 74 -8.80 3.87 2.44
CA SER A 74 -9.56 2.97 3.31
C SER A 74 -8.65 2.14 4.22
N ALA A 75 -7.63 1.49 3.64
CA ALA A 75 -6.68 0.67 4.38
C ALA A 75 -5.87 1.44 5.45
N LEU A 76 -5.62 2.74 5.21
CA LEU A 76 -4.99 3.62 6.20
C LEU A 76 -5.99 4.14 7.23
N HIS A 77 -7.20 4.49 6.80
CA HIS A 77 -8.24 5.08 7.62
C HIS A 77 -8.72 4.11 8.70
N GLN A 78 -8.89 2.82 8.38
CA GLN A 78 -9.43 1.85 9.34
C GLN A 78 -8.64 1.77 10.67
N TRP A 79 -7.35 2.12 10.67
CA TRP A 79 -6.53 2.08 11.87
C TRP A 79 -7.04 3.04 12.96
N GLY A 80 -7.68 2.48 13.98
CA GLY A 80 -8.24 3.23 15.11
C GLY A 80 -9.77 3.35 15.08
N HIS A 81 -10.42 2.72 14.11
CA HIS A 81 -11.88 2.62 14.02
C HIS A 81 -12.36 1.23 14.38
N SER A 82 -13.64 1.12 14.75
CA SER A 82 -14.31 -0.18 14.81
C SER A 82 -14.45 -0.78 13.40
N GLU A 83 -14.62 -2.09 13.33
CA GLU A 83 -14.84 -2.79 12.06
C GLU A 83 -16.05 -2.23 11.30
N ALA A 84 -17.15 -1.94 12.01
CA ALA A 84 -18.35 -1.36 11.41
C ALA A 84 -18.09 0.01 10.78
N GLU A 85 -17.43 0.92 11.50
CA GLU A 85 -17.08 2.26 10.98
C GLU A 85 -16.10 2.18 9.81
N ALA A 86 -15.16 1.24 9.86
CA ALA A 86 -14.20 1.01 8.78
C ALA A 86 -14.88 0.48 7.51
N MET A 87 -15.81 -0.46 7.65
CA MET A 87 -16.60 -0.99 6.53
C MET A 87 -17.52 0.08 5.93
N ASP A 88 -18.14 0.93 6.76
CA ASP A 88 -18.95 2.06 6.27
C ASP A 88 -18.10 3.04 5.45
N PHE A 89 -16.88 3.35 5.90
CA PHE A 89 -15.94 4.18 5.15
C PHE A 89 -15.50 3.53 3.83
N GLU A 90 -15.19 2.24 3.87
CA GLU A 90 -14.85 1.45 2.67
C GLU A 90 -15.99 1.50 1.65
N PHE A 91 -17.23 1.27 2.08
CA PHE A 91 -18.39 1.32 1.20
C PHE A 91 -18.62 2.71 0.57
N GLY A 92 -18.36 3.78 1.33
CA GLY A 92 -18.43 5.15 0.84
C GLY A 92 -17.48 5.45 -0.34
N SER A 93 -16.43 4.65 -0.53
CA SER A 93 -15.51 4.77 -1.66
C SER A 93 -16.14 4.42 -3.02
N LEU A 94 -17.23 3.65 -3.05
CA LEU A 94 -17.90 3.20 -4.28
C LEU A 94 -18.30 4.37 -5.20
N SER A 95 -18.74 5.49 -4.63
CA SER A 95 -19.10 6.66 -5.45
C SER A 95 -17.90 7.27 -6.16
N ALA A 96 -16.72 7.26 -5.51
CA ALA A 96 -15.48 7.82 -6.06
C ALA A 96 -14.94 7.02 -7.26
N VAL A 97 -15.25 5.73 -7.33
CA VAL A 97 -14.78 4.82 -8.38
C VAL A 97 -15.81 4.54 -9.48
N SER A 98 -17.05 4.98 -9.30
CA SER A 98 -18.15 4.69 -10.23
C SER A 98 -17.92 5.21 -11.66
N ALA A 99 -17.35 6.42 -11.80
CA ALA A 99 -17.02 7.02 -13.10
C ALA A 99 -15.91 6.23 -13.82
N GLU A 100 -14.83 5.88 -13.12
CA GLU A 100 -13.71 5.09 -13.65
C GLU A 100 -14.15 3.66 -14.01
N SER A 101 -15.05 3.09 -13.21
CA SER A 101 -15.64 1.77 -13.44
C SER A 101 -16.45 1.73 -14.74
N LEU A 102 -17.21 2.79 -15.03
CA LEU A 102 -17.98 2.90 -16.27
C LEU A 102 -17.07 2.99 -17.50
N GLU A 103 -16.02 3.81 -17.44
CA GLU A 103 -15.03 3.92 -18.51
C GLU A 103 -14.25 2.62 -18.73
N GLY A 104 -13.88 1.93 -17.65
CA GLY A 104 -13.25 0.60 -17.68
C GLY A 104 -14.16 -0.44 -18.34
N ALA A 105 -15.43 -0.48 -17.95
CA ALA A 105 -16.43 -1.38 -18.55
C ALA A 105 -16.63 -1.10 -20.04
N GLN A 106 -16.65 0.17 -20.46
CA GLN A 106 -16.73 0.54 -21.88
C GLN A 106 -15.49 0.11 -22.66
N ARG A 107 -14.28 0.29 -22.11
CA ARG A 107 -13.02 -0.16 -22.74
C ARG A 107 -13.01 -1.69 -22.89
N PHE A 108 -13.44 -2.41 -21.86
CA PHE A 108 -13.56 -3.87 -21.90
C PHE A 108 -14.61 -4.36 -22.91
N ALA A 109 -15.76 -3.70 -22.98
CA ALA A 109 -16.80 -3.97 -23.98
C ALA A 109 -16.28 -3.74 -25.41
N LYS A 110 -15.41 -2.74 -25.61
CA LYS A 110 -14.75 -2.41 -26.89
C LYS A 110 -13.53 -3.30 -27.21
N GLY A 111 -13.15 -4.22 -26.32
CA GLY A 111 -12.14 -5.25 -26.59
C GLY A 111 -10.79 -5.09 -25.90
N ALA A 112 -10.54 -3.99 -25.17
CA ALA A 112 -9.32 -3.84 -24.38
C ALA A 112 -9.34 -4.77 -23.17
N GLY A 113 -8.27 -5.55 -22.95
CA GLY A 113 -8.18 -6.52 -21.84
C GLY A 113 -8.90 -7.86 -22.06
N ARG A 114 -9.53 -8.08 -23.22
CA ARG A 114 -9.95 -9.43 -23.63
C ARG A 114 -8.69 -10.25 -23.92
N HIS A 115 -8.58 -11.43 -23.30
CA HIS A 115 -7.42 -12.35 -23.40
C HIS A 115 -6.19 -12.02 -22.54
N GLY A 116 -6.31 -11.17 -21.52
CA GLY A 116 -5.25 -10.98 -20.51
C GLY A 116 -4.10 -10.06 -20.92
N SER A 117 -4.24 -9.34 -22.04
CA SER A 117 -3.34 -8.25 -22.41
C SER A 117 -3.57 -7.04 -21.48
N LYS A 118 -2.46 -6.43 -21.00
CA LYS A 118 -2.53 -5.20 -20.19
C LYS A 118 -3.21 -4.10 -21.01
N ALA A 119 -4.19 -3.43 -20.40
CA ALA A 119 -4.96 -2.32 -20.98
C ALA A 119 -4.14 -1.04 -21.09
#